data_AF-A0A1V9YPL2-F1
#
_entry.id   AF-A0A1V9YPL2-F1
#
_cell.length_a   1.000
_cell.length_b   1.000
_cell.length_c   1.000
_cell.angle_alpha   90.00
_cell.angle_beta   90.00
_cell.angle_gamma   90.00
#
_symmetry.space_group_name_H-M   'P 1'
#
loop_
_entity.id
_entity.type
_entity.pdbx_description
1 polymer ?
#
loop_
_entity_poly.entity_id
_entity_poly.type
_entity_poly.pdbx_seq_one_letter_code
_entity_poly.pdbx_strand_id
1 'polypeptide(L)'
;MTPKWTDPFVVANVAVALAVLSASVVSPWKYTRVTGRCSSNWIDIRFPDNKPICCDETNHAPCYAGMGLVHDLTSGYGAWFLPIVAVVVNLALTTFLPTVSDRHATTASKRFCLYVSLMAYRTVVLYGGLNLIEKWLFPPEATCWYARLRRNKRCIDPFDHADHIVLFITHFVAIAAFEWKILQRDPSVSSLKRTCLQAWLGGLFALSLYAIFHTAYSFHSLWENVVALAIGQSCVMFPLFLVSEDQLPLSWLRLDQFLAKRRVK
;
A
#
# COMPACT_ATOMS: atom_id res chain seq x y z
N MET A 1 -1.64 -26.94 -6.59
CA MET A 1 -2.63 -26.65 -5.52
C MET A 1 -3.52 -25.53 -6.02
N THR A 2 -4.84 -25.70 -5.96
CA THR A 2 -5.78 -24.62 -6.30
C THR A 2 -5.84 -23.62 -5.14
N PRO A 3 -5.59 -22.32 -5.37
CA PRO A 3 -5.74 -21.31 -4.33
C PRO A 3 -7.17 -21.36 -3.79
N LYS A 4 -7.31 -21.34 -2.46
CA LYS A 4 -8.64 -21.21 -1.85
C LYS A 4 -9.07 -19.74 -1.94
N TRP A 5 -10.32 -19.50 -2.30
CA TRP A 5 -10.91 -18.15 -2.34
C TRP A 5 -10.88 -17.42 -1.00
N THR A 6 -10.73 -18.17 0.11
CA THR A 6 -10.60 -17.64 1.46
C THR A 6 -9.16 -17.32 1.85
N ASP A 7 -8.17 -17.54 0.96
CA ASP A 7 -6.78 -17.21 1.25
C ASP A 7 -6.62 -15.68 1.34
N PRO A 8 -5.98 -15.14 2.39
CA PRO A 8 -5.81 -13.70 2.56
C PRO A 8 -5.17 -13.00 1.35
N PHE A 9 -4.23 -13.63 0.64
CA PHE A 9 -3.63 -13.04 -0.56
C PHE A 9 -4.61 -12.98 -1.73
N VAL A 10 -5.43 -14.03 -1.90
CA VAL A 10 -6.45 -14.07 -2.97
C VAL A 10 -7.51 -13.01 -2.70
N VAL A 11 -8.03 -12.95 -1.48
CA VAL A 11 -9.02 -11.94 -1.07
C VAL A 11 -8.45 -10.52 -1.27
N ALA A 12 -7.22 -10.29 -0.79
CA ALA A 12 -6.56 -9.00 -0.92
C ALA A 12 -6.38 -8.58 -2.39
N ASN A 13 -5.87 -9.47 -3.23
CA ASN A 13 -5.61 -9.19 -4.63
C ASN A 13 -6.88 -8.92 -5.43
N VAL A 14 -7.94 -9.71 -5.20
CA VAL A 14 -9.23 -9.49 -5.86
C VAL A 14 -9.81 -8.13 -5.47
N ALA A 15 -9.83 -7.80 -4.18
CA ALA A 15 -10.40 -6.54 -3.72
C ALA A 15 -9.60 -5.32 -4.23
N VAL A 16 -8.26 -5.38 -4.21
CA VAL A 16 -7.40 -4.32 -4.78
C VAL A 16 -7.64 -4.18 -6.28
N ALA A 17 -7.67 -5.29 -7.03
CA ALA A 17 -7.93 -5.26 -8.46
C ALA A 17 -9.29 -4.64 -8.79
N LEU A 18 -10.34 -5.03 -8.05
CA LEU A 18 -11.67 -4.43 -8.21
C LEU A 18 -11.68 -2.94 -7.88
N ALA A 19 -11.01 -2.50 -6.80
CA ALA A 19 -10.93 -1.09 -6.43
C ALA A 19 -10.22 -0.27 -7.51
N VAL A 20 -9.07 -0.74 -8.00
CA VAL A 20 -8.28 -0.05 -9.03
C VAL A 20 -9.03 -0.01 -10.37
N LEU A 21 -9.56 -1.15 -10.83
CA LEU A 21 -10.24 -1.24 -12.12
C LEU A 21 -11.56 -0.45 -12.13
N SER A 22 -12.35 -0.53 -11.05
CA SER A 22 -13.59 0.25 -10.95
C SER A 22 -13.31 1.74 -10.94
N ALA A 23 -12.35 2.22 -10.14
CA ALA A 23 -11.93 3.61 -10.12
C ALA A 23 -11.48 4.08 -11.51
N SER A 24 -10.65 3.28 -12.17
CA SER A 24 -10.06 3.62 -13.47
C SER A 24 -11.09 3.66 -14.61
N VAL A 25 -12.17 2.88 -14.52
CA VAL A 25 -13.27 2.91 -15.50
C VAL A 25 -14.16 4.14 -15.30
N VAL A 26 -14.44 4.51 -14.04
CA VAL A 26 -15.33 5.65 -13.75
C VAL A 26 -14.63 6.98 -14.01
N SER A 27 -13.35 7.10 -13.66
CA SER A 27 -12.57 8.33 -13.85
C SER A 27 -11.18 8.00 -14.39
N PRO A 28 -11.00 7.93 -15.72
CA PRO A 28 -9.70 7.67 -16.33
C PRO A 28 -8.79 8.92 -16.39
N TRP A 29 -9.15 10.01 -15.71
CA TRP A 29 -8.55 11.33 -15.88
C TRP A 29 -7.82 11.81 -14.62
N LYS A 30 -6.89 12.74 -14.78
CA LYS A 30 -6.06 13.26 -13.68
C LYS A 30 -6.54 14.61 -13.17
N TYR A 31 -6.53 14.77 -11.86
CA TYR A 31 -6.60 16.08 -11.22
C TYR A 31 -5.21 16.49 -10.71
N THR A 32 -4.92 17.79 -10.74
CA THR A 32 -3.67 18.31 -10.19
C THR A 32 -3.92 19.42 -9.17
N ARG A 33 -3.09 19.43 -8.12
CA ARG A 33 -3.17 20.44 -7.06
C ARG A 33 -2.58 21.76 -7.55
N VAL A 34 -3.30 22.84 -7.31
CA VAL A 34 -2.93 24.21 -7.69
C VAL A 34 -2.92 25.14 -6.50
N THR A 35 -2.26 26.29 -6.65
CA THR A 35 -2.36 27.39 -5.69
C THR A 35 -3.71 28.07 -5.83
N GLY A 36 -4.32 28.44 -4.71
CA GLY A 36 -5.65 29.04 -4.69
C GLY A 36 -6.02 29.53 -3.30
N ARG A 37 -7.29 29.91 -3.12
CA ARG A 37 -7.79 30.50 -1.87
C ARG A 37 -8.00 29.47 -0.75
N CYS A 38 -8.32 28.23 -1.10
CA CYS A 38 -8.55 27.17 -0.13
C CYS A 38 -7.24 26.49 0.31
N SER A 39 -7.31 25.67 1.36
CA SER A 39 -6.16 24.86 1.79
C SER A 39 -5.76 23.82 0.73
N SER A 40 -6.76 23.30 0.01
CA SER A 40 -6.63 22.26 -1.00
C SER A 40 -7.45 22.64 -2.25
N ASN A 41 -6.76 23.12 -3.28
CA ASN A 41 -7.36 23.52 -4.56
C ASN A 41 -6.89 22.57 -5.66
N TRP A 42 -7.82 22.13 -6.51
CA TRP A 42 -7.56 21.17 -7.57
C TRP A 42 -8.20 21.59 -8.89
N ILE A 43 -7.62 21.16 -10.00
CA ILE A 43 -8.20 21.35 -11.34
C ILE A 43 -8.14 20.05 -12.14
N ASP A 44 -9.10 19.88 -13.03
CA ASP A 44 -9.06 18.84 -14.06
C ASP A 44 -8.17 19.34 -15.21
N ILE A 45 -7.13 18.58 -15.54
CA ILE A 45 -6.12 19.01 -16.52
C ILE A 45 -6.66 19.10 -17.96
N ARG A 46 -7.82 18.48 -18.24
CA ARG A 46 -8.41 18.42 -19.59
C ARG A 46 -9.10 19.70 -20.01
N PHE A 47 -9.50 20.52 -19.04
CA PHE A 47 -10.35 21.69 -19.27
C PHE A 47 -9.62 22.98 -18.86
N PRO A 48 -9.03 23.72 -19.81
CA PRO A 48 -8.19 24.89 -19.56
C PRO A 48 -8.87 26.04 -18.79
N ASP A 49 -10.21 26.09 -18.86
CA ASP A 49 -11.01 27.15 -18.26
C ASP A 49 -11.72 26.72 -16.96
N ASN A 50 -11.39 25.53 -16.42
CA ASN A 50 -12.02 25.06 -15.19
C ASN A 50 -11.56 25.90 -13.99
N LYS A 51 -12.55 26.37 -13.23
CA LYS A 51 -12.30 27.02 -11.94
C LYS A 51 -11.70 25.99 -10.96
N PRO A 52 -10.72 26.38 -10.13
CA PRO A 52 -10.20 25.51 -9.08
C PRO A 52 -11.32 25.00 -8.16
N ILE A 53 -11.36 23.70 -7.97
CA ILE A 53 -12.26 22.99 -7.06
C ILE A 53 -11.66 23.09 -5.65
N CYS A 54 -12.45 23.63 -4.72
CA CYS A 54 -12.10 23.72 -3.32
C CYS A 54 -12.58 22.47 -2.57
N CYS A 55 -11.64 21.71 -1.99
CA CYS A 55 -11.99 20.51 -1.23
C CYS A 55 -12.40 20.77 0.22
N ASP A 56 -12.28 22.01 0.71
CA ASP A 56 -12.79 22.38 2.03
C ASP A 56 -14.33 22.51 2.02
N GLU A 57 -14.93 22.67 0.83
CA GLU A 57 -16.36 22.97 0.65
C GLU A 57 -17.15 21.87 -0.06
N THR A 58 -16.47 20.87 -0.64
CA THR A 58 -17.12 19.87 -1.51
C THR A 58 -16.61 18.45 -1.24
N ASN A 59 -17.52 17.48 -1.38
CA ASN A 59 -17.21 16.04 -1.38
C ASN A 59 -17.25 15.44 -2.81
N HIS A 60 -17.15 16.29 -3.82
CA HIS A 60 -17.11 15.86 -5.22
C HIS A 60 -15.68 15.71 -5.69
N ALA A 61 -15.47 14.78 -6.63
CA ALA A 61 -14.18 14.53 -7.28
C ALA A 61 -13.44 15.84 -7.62
N PRO A 62 -12.17 15.99 -7.23
CA PRO A 62 -11.29 14.97 -6.64
C PRO A 62 -11.38 14.85 -5.11
N CYS A 63 -12.25 15.62 -4.48
CA CYS A 63 -12.41 15.73 -3.03
C CYS A 63 -13.16 14.53 -2.46
N TYR A 64 -12.69 14.01 -1.33
CA TYR A 64 -13.29 12.87 -0.64
C TYR A 64 -13.16 13.00 0.87
N ALA A 65 -14.07 12.36 1.59
CA ALA A 65 -14.13 12.45 3.04
C ALA A 65 -12.82 11.98 3.68
N GLY A 66 -12.26 12.78 4.59
CA GLY A 66 -11.01 12.44 5.25
C GLY A 66 -9.77 12.49 4.36
N MET A 67 -9.80 13.15 3.19
CA MET A 67 -8.62 13.32 2.31
C MET A 67 -7.37 13.78 3.06
N GLY A 68 -7.49 14.81 3.92
CA GLY A 68 -6.37 15.30 4.74
C GLY A 68 -5.86 14.24 5.70
N LEU A 69 -6.76 13.57 6.44
CA LEU A 69 -6.39 12.52 7.37
C LEU A 69 -5.71 11.33 6.67
N VAL A 70 -6.25 10.89 5.52
CA VAL A 70 -5.62 9.82 4.73
C VAL A 70 -4.22 10.27 4.31
N HIS A 71 -4.07 11.47 3.76
CA HIS A 71 -2.77 12.00 3.37
C HIS A 71 -1.76 12.02 4.54
N ASP A 72 -2.18 12.46 5.72
CA ASP A 72 -1.32 12.52 6.90
C ASP A 72 -0.96 11.12 7.44
N LEU A 73 -1.93 10.21 7.51
CA LEU A 73 -1.71 8.83 7.96
C LEU A 73 -0.84 8.03 7.00
N THR A 74 -0.87 8.35 5.71
CA THR A 74 -0.21 7.58 4.65
C THR A 74 0.97 8.30 4.02
N SER A 75 1.46 9.38 4.64
CA SER A 75 2.68 10.08 4.24
C SER A 75 3.77 9.94 5.29
N GLY A 76 5.03 10.07 4.86
CA GLY A 76 6.20 10.10 5.73
C GLY A 76 6.24 8.96 6.75
N TYR A 77 6.25 9.31 8.04
CA TYR A 77 6.31 8.37 9.16
C TYR A 77 5.06 7.49 9.26
N GLY A 78 3.87 8.00 8.91
CA GLY A 78 2.62 7.24 8.99
C GLY A 78 2.64 6.01 8.09
N ALA A 79 3.07 6.19 6.84
CA ALA A 79 3.25 5.10 5.87
C ALA A 79 4.27 4.04 6.32
N TRP A 80 5.22 4.42 7.18
CA TRP A 80 6.24 3.50 7.67
C TRP A 80 5.84 2.79 8.95
N PHE A 81 5.15 3.47 9.85
CA PHE A 81 4.88 2.95 11.18
C PHE A 81 3.53 2.22 11.27
N LEU A 82 2.49 2.79 10.65
CA LEU A 82 1.11 2.30 10.78
C LEU A 82 0.96 0.82 10.37
N PRO A 83 1.57 0.33 9.27
CA PRO A 83 1.41 -1.07 8.88
C PRO A 83 2.08 -2.08 9.81
N ILE A 84 3.13 -1.65 10.53
CA ILE A 84 3.96 -2.54 11.35
C ILE A 84 3.79 -2.31 12.85
N VAL A 85 2.96 -1.35 13.29
CA VAL A 85 2.82 -1.00 14.71
C VAL A 85 2.50 -2.21 15.60
N ALA A 86 1.59 -3.08 15.16
CA ALA A 86 1.24 -4.29 15.91
C ALA A 86 2.44 -5.26 16.03
N VAL A 87 3.28 -5.33 14.99
CA VAL A 87 4.49 -6.15 14.95
C VAL A 87 5.58 -5.56 15.85
N VAL A 88 5.75 -4.24 15.82
CA VAL A 88 6.71 -3.50 16.68
C VAL A 88 6.34 -3.66 18.15
N VAL A 89 5.06 -3.47 18.50
CA VAL A 89 4.58 -3.68 19.87
C VAL A 89 4.78 -5.14 20.28
N ASN A 90 4.44 -6.10 19.41
CA ASN A 90 4.64 -7.51 19.70
C ASN A 90 6.13 -7.85 19.90
N LEU A 91 7.03 -7.29 19.07
CA LEU A 91 8.47 -7.46 19.19
C LEU A 91 8.97 -6.91 20.54
N ALA A 92 8.61 -5.67 20.87
CA ALA A 92 9.00 -5.04 22.14
C ALA A 92 8.54 -5.87 23.35
N LEU A 93 7.27 -6.29 23.37
CA LEU A 93 6.75 -7.15 24.44
C LEU A 93 7.52 -8.47 24.51
N THR A 94 7.86 -9.09 23.37
CA THR A 94 8.64 -10.34 23.37
C THR A 94 10.08 -10.18 23.82
N THR A 95 10.69 -9.01 23.63
CA THR A 95 12.08 -8.75 24.03
C THR A 95 12.21 -8.37 25.50
N PHE A 96 11.23 -7.63 26.04
CA PHE A 96 11.32 -7.10 27.41
C PHE A 96 10.61 -7.95 28.47
N LEU A 97 9.76 -8.91 28.08
CA LEU A 97 9.11 -9.82 29.03
C LEU A 97 10.00 -11.05 29.30
N PRO A 98 10.31 -11.35 30.59
CA PRO A 98 11.29 -12.38 30.95
C PRO A 98 10.85 -13.83 30.71
N THR A 99 9.60 -14.07 30.28
CA THR A 99 8.98 -15.40 30.18
C THR A 99 8.75 -15.88 28.75
N VAL A 100 9.42 -15.27 27.76
CA VAL A 100 9.19 -15.57 26.34
C VAL A 100 10.24 -16.54 25.81
N SER A 101 9.81 -17.59 25.10
CA SER A 101 10.73 -18.55 24.48
C SER A 101 11.56 -17.93 23.35
N ASP A 102 12.81 -18.36 23.18
CA ASP A 102 13.72 -17.90 22.11
C ASP A 102 13.11 -17.98 20.71
N ARG A 103 12.29 -19.01 20.47
CA ARG A 103 11.61 -19.19 19.19
C ARG A 103 10.60 -18.07 18.92
N HIS A 104 9.79 -17.70 19.91
CA HIS A 104 8.84 -16.60 19.79
C HIS A 104 9.59 -15.29 19.47
N ALA A 105 10.66 -14.98 20.21
CA ALA A 105 11.50 -13.81 19.94
C ALA A 105 12.09 -13.83 18.52
N THR A 106 12.67 -14.96 18.10
CA THR A 106 13.25 -15.13 16.76
C THR A 106 12.20 -14.93 15.66
N THR A 107 11.00 -15.47 15.82
CA THR A 107 9.92 -15.33 14.83
C THR A 107 9.39 -13.90 14.75
N ALA A 108 9.30 -13.19 15.88
CA ALA A 108 8.94 -11.78 15.91
C ALA A 108 9.98 -10.93 15.17
N SER A 109 11.27 -11.17 15.43
CA SER A 109 12.37 -10.49 14.72
C SER A 109 12.36 -10.79 13.22
N LYS A 110 12.16 -12.05 12.81
CA LYS A 110 12.09 -12.42 11.38
C LYS A 110 10.93 -11.73 10.65
N ARG A 111 9.76 -11.65 11.27
CA ARG A 111 8.60 -10.92 10.72
C ARG A 111 8.90 -9.43 10.60
N PHE A 112 9.44 -8.82 11.66
CA PHE A 112 9.86 -7.42 11.63
C PHE A 112 10.89 -7.15 10.50
N CYS A 113 11.94 -7.96 10.41
CA CYS A 113 12.95 -7.85 9.35
C CYS A 113 12.36 -8.01 7.96
N LEU A 114 11.44 -8.97 7.76
CA LEU A 114 10.75 -9.16 6.48
C LEU A 114 9.99 -7.89 6.08
N TYR A 115 9.20 -7.32 6.99
CA TYR A 115 8.37 -6.15 6.70
C TYR A 115 9.20 -4.89 6.45
N VAL A 116 10.21 -4.65 7.29
CA VAL A 116 11.16 -3.55 7.05
C VAL A 116 11.88 -3.73 5.70
N SER A 117 12.25 -4.97 5.34
CA SER A 117 12.89 -5.25 4.05
C SER A 117 11.95 -4.99 2.87
N LEU A 118 10.67 -5.36 2.98
CA LEU A 118 9.66 -5.06 1.94
C LEU A 118 9.45 -3.55 1.76
N MET A 119 9.41 -2.81 2.87
CA MET A 119 9.21 -1.36 2.87
C MET A 119 10.46 -0.62 2.34
N ALA A 120 11.65 -1.09 2.71
CA ALA A 120 12.90 -0.60 2.14
C ALA A 120 13.00 -0.90 0.64
N TYR A 121 12.64 -2.12 0.23
CA TYR A 121 12.57 -2.52 -1.18
C TYR A 121 11.63 -1.61 -1.99
N ARG A 122 10.43 -1.33 -1.47
CA ARG A 122 9.52 -0.37 -2.10
C ARG A 122 10.16 1.00 -2.23
N THR A 123 10.79 1.50 -1.19
CA THR A 123 11.31 2.88 -1.17
C THR A 123 12.52 3.06 -2.09
N VAL A 124 13.45 2.11 -2.06
CA VAL A 124 14.71 2.19 -2.81
C VAL A 124 14.53 1.73 -4.25
N VAL A 125 13.96 0.54 -4.44
CA VAL A 125 13.91 -0.10 -5.76
C VAL A 125 12.68 0.32 -6.53
N LEU A 126 11.49 0.14 -5.95
CA LEU A 126 10.26 0.43 -6.68
C LEU A 126 10.07 1.93 -6.87
N TYR A 127 10.18 2.72 -5.81
CA TYR A 127 10.02 4.17 -5.91
C TYR A 127 11.26 4.84 -6.50
N GLY A 128 12.43 4.66 -5.90
CA GLY A 128 13.67 5.29 -6.39
C GLY A 128 14.06 4.83 -7.80
N GLY A 129 14.12 3.51 -8.00
CA GLY A 129 14.53 2.91 -9.28
C GLY A 129 13.54 3.14 -10.41
N LEU A 130 12.24 2.90 -10.21
CA LEU A 130 11.27 3.09 -11.31
C LEU A 130 11.11 4.56 -11.68
N ASN A 131 11.14 5.50 -10.71
CA ASN A 131 11.08 6.94 -11.02
C ASN A 131 12.26 7.40 -11.91
N LEU A 132 13.44 6.77 -11.78
CA LEU A 132 14.56 7.05 -12.69
C LEU A 132 14.28 6.53 -14.11
N ILE A 133 13.74 5.31 -14.22
CA ILE A 133 13.37 4.71 -15.50
C ILE A 133 12.26 5.52 -16.18
N GLU A 134 11.27 5.96 -15.42
CA GLU A 134 10.16 6.77 -15.92
C GLU A 134 10.61 8.10 -16.49
N LYS A 135 11.45 8.85 -15.76
CA LYS A 135 11.99 10.12 -16.25
C LYS A 135 12.80 9.96 -17.53
N TRP A 136 13.39 8.78 -17.73
CA TRP A 136 14.12 8.46 -18.95
C TRP A 136 13.19 8.10 -20.12
N LEU A 137 12.14 7.32 -19.87
CA LEU A 137 11.18 6.87 -20.91
C LEU A 137 10.13 7.93 -21.27
N PHE A 138 9.68 8.70 -20.29
CA PHE A 138 8.57 9.64 -20.37
C PHE A 138 9.02 11.01 -19.84
N PRO A 139 9.87 11.72 -20.61
CA PRO A 139 10.41 13.00 -20.17
C PRO A 139 9.27 14.01 -19.91
N PRO A 140 9.40 14.87 -18.88
CA PRO A 140 8.36 15.83 -18.54
C PRO A 140 8.10 16.82 -19.68
N GLU A 141 6.84 17.19 -19.88
CA GLU A 141 6.48 18.23 -20.84
C GLU A 141 7.06 19.60 -20.44
N ALA A 142 7.61 20.31 -21.42
CA ALA A 142 8.23 21.62 -21.18
C ALA A 142 7.19 22.72 -20.90
N THR A 143 5.99 22.62 -21.48
CA THR A 143 4.95 23.65 -21.40
C THR A 143 3.56 23.03 -21.28
N CYS A 144 2.72 23.61 -20.42
CA CYS A 144 1.31 23.24 -20.27
C CYS A 144 0.53 24.42 -19.67
N TRP A 145 -0.76 24.48 -19.97
CA TRP A 145 -1.61 25.64 -19.64
C TRP A 145 -1.74 25.89 -18.12
N TYR A 146 -1.70 24.81 -17.33
CA TYR A 146 -1.86 24.85 -15.88
C TYR A 146 -0.55 25.02 -15.10
N ALA A 147 0.63 25.01 -15.75
CA ALA A 147 1.92 25.13 -15.06
C ALA A 147 1.97 26.35 -14.14
N ARG A 148 1.51 27.50 -14.64
CA ARG A 148 1.46 28.78 -13.89
C ARG A 148 0.62 28.73 -12.62
N LEU A 149 -0.33 27.80 -12.52
CA LEU A 149 -1.22 27.62 -11.38
C LEU A 149 -0.61 26.66 -10.34
N ARG A 150 0.43 25.91 -10.68
CA ARG A 150 1.10 24.98 -9.76
C ARG A 150 2.21 25.69 -8.99
N ARG A 151 2.39 25.30 -7.73
CA ARG A 151 3.44 25.85 -6.83
C ARG A 151 4.85 25.74 -7.43
N ASN A 152 5.14 24.66 -8.13
CA ASN A 152 6.46 24.39 -8.73
C ASN A 152 6.60 24.93 -10.16
N LYS A 153 5.56 25.54 -10.73
CA LYS A 153 5.53 26.03 -12.13
C LYS A 153 5.90 24.98 -13.19
N ARG A 154 5.65 23.69 -12.92
CA ARG A 154 5.96 22.57 -13.83
C ARG A 154 4.70 21.87 -14.28
N CYS A 155 4.78 21.17 -15.42
CA CYS A 155 3.75 20.25 -15.85
C CYS A 155 3.73 19.01 -14.97
N ILE A 156 2.60 18.29 -14.95
CA ILE A 156 2.61 16.95 -14.36
C ILE A 156 3.35 16.02 -15.31
N ASP A 157 3.94 14.96 -14.76
CA ASP A 157 4.61 13.98 -15.59
C ASP A 157 3.56 13.26 -16.46
N PRO A 158 3.87 13.02 -17.75
CA PRO A 158 2.93 12.38 -18.66
C PRO A 158 2.59 10.96 -18.21
N PHE A 159 3.54 10.30 -17.55
CA PHE A 159 3.37 9.01 -16.90
C PHE A 159 4.00 9.01 -15.49
N ASP A 160 3.27 8.46 -14.52
CA ASP A 160 3.64 8.20 -13.14
C ASP A 160 3.03 6.85 -12.75
N HIS A 161 3.85 5.84 -12.43
CA HIS A 161 3.48 4.46 -12.07
C HIS A 161 2.64 4.31 -10.79
N ALA A 162 1.90 5.36 -10.42
CA ALA A 162 1.04 5.47 -9.26
C ALA A 162 1.73 4.92 -8.03
N ASP A 163 2.87 5.52 -7.68
CA ASP A 163 3.75 5.06 -6.60
C ASP A 163 3.01 4.88 -5.27
N HIS A 164 1.95 5.67 -5.04
CA HIS A 164 1.07 5.56 -3.89
C HIS A 164 0.21 4.28 -3.89
N ILE A 165 -0.28 3.82 -5.06
CA ILE A 165 -0.96 2.52 -5.17
C ILE A 165 0.04 1.40 -4.82
N VAL A 166 1.25 1.48 -5.37
CA VAL A 166 2.32 0.52 -5.05
C VAL A 166 2.69 0.56 -3.56
N LEU A 167 2.69 1.75 -2.94
CA LEU A 167 2.87 1.93 -1.49
C LEU A 167 1.78 1.20 -0.72
N PHE A 168 0.51 1.41 -1.03
CA PHE A 168 -0.59 0.75 -0.30
C PHE A 168 -0.56 -0.75 -0.46
N ILE A 169 -0.28 -1.25 -1.67
CA ILE A 169 -0.14 -2.68 -1.91
C ILE A 169 1.02 -3.25 -1.08
N THR A 170 2.18 -2.57 -1.07
CA THR A 170 3.41 -3.12 -0.47
C THR A 170 3.45 -2.95 1.05
N HIS A 171 3.21 -1.74 1.54
CA HIS A 171 3.32 -1.43 2.96
C HIS A 171 2.13 -1.96 3.73
N PHE A 172 0.91 -1.84 3.21
CA PHE A 172 -0.29 -2.13 3.99
C PHE A 172 -0.87 -3.49 3.63
N VAL A 173 -1.24 -3.69 2.36
CA VAL A 173 -1.97 -4.89 1.95
C VAL A 173 -1.12 -6.15 2.07
N ALA A 174 0.12 -6.13 1.58
CA ALA A 174 1.00 -7.30 1.62
C ALA A 174 1.33 -7.72 3.05
N ILE A 175 1.70 -6.75 3.89
CA ILE A 175 1.99 -7.00 5.32
C ILE A 175 0.73 -7.53 6.01
N ALA A 176 -0.43 -6.92 5.79
CA ALA A 176 -1.68 -7.37 6.41
C ALA A 176 -2.12 -8.77 5.95
N ALA A 177 -1.98 -9.09 4.65
CA ALA A 177 -2.31 -10.40 4.11
C ALA A 177 -1.40 -11.50 4.69
N PHE A 178 -0.08 -11.23 4.79
CA PHE A 178 0.87 -12.18 5.35
C PHE A 178 0.64 -12.38 6.85
N GLU A 179 0.42 -11.30 7.60
CA GLU A 179 0.07 -11.34 9.02
C GLU A 179 -1.23 -12.12 9.27
N TRP A 180 -2.27 -11.88 8.48
CA TRP A 180 -3.52 -12.62 8.57
C TRP A 180 -3.28 -14.12 8.33
N LYS A 181 -2.47 -14.46 7.32
CA LYS A 181 -2.11 -15.85 7.04
C LYS A 181 -1.35 -16.49 8.20
N ILE A 182 -0.43 -15.77 8.84
CA ILE A 182 0.24 -16.24 10.06
C ILE A 182 -0.78 -16.48 11.18
N LEU A 183 -1.71 -15.56 11.43
CA LEU A 183 -2.71 -15.70 12.50
C LEU A 183 -3.64 -16.89 12.30
N GLN A 184 -3.94 -17.26 11.05
CA GLN A 184 -4.72 -18.46 10.74
C GLN A 184 -3.93 -19.76 10.98
N ARG A 185 -2.61 -19.71 10.91
CA ARG A 185 -1.72 -20.88 10.94
C ARG A 185 -1.00 -21.09 12.26
N ASP A 186 -0.84 -20.05 13.07
CA ASP A 186 -0.15 -20.13 14.35
C ASP A 186 -1.13 -20.54 15.49
N PRO A 187 -1.02 -21.77 16.01
CA PRO A 187 -1.89 -22.25 17.07
C PRO A 187 -1.56 -21.64 18.44
N SER A 188 -0.41 -20.96 18.61
CA SER A 188 -0.02 -20.39 19.92
C SER A 188 -0.77 -19.10 20.26
N VAL A 189 -1.43 -18.48 19.28
CA VAL A 189 -2.10 -17.19 19.45
C VAL A 189 -3.47 -17.40 20.11
N SER A 190 -3.67 -16.76 21.28
CA SER A 190 -4.95 -16.79 21.99
C SER A 190 -6.09 -16.19 21.16
N SER A 191 -7.32 -16.64 21.42
CA SER A 191 -8.51 -16.19 20.67
C SER A 191 -8.70 -14.68 20.74
N LEU A 192 -8.53 -14.07 21.92
CA LEU A 192 -8.65 -12.63 22.09
C LEU A 192 -7.59 -11.87 21.27
N LYS A 193 -6.31 -12.28 21.37
CA LYS A 193 -5.22 -11.67 20.61
C LYS A 193 -5.46 -11.81 19.10
N ARG A 194 -5.94 -12.97 18.66
CA ARG A 194 -6.28 -13.23 17.27
C ARG A 194 -7.39 -12.28 16.78
N THR A 195 -8.48 -12.14 17.52
CA THR A 195 -9.60 -11.25 17.16
C THR A 195 -9.14 -9.80 17.09
N CYS A 196 -8.40 -9.31 18.08
CA CYS A 196 -7.90 -7.92 18.08
C CYS A 196 -6.97 -7.66 16.89
N LEU A 197 -6.05 -8.58 16.60
CA LEU A 197 -5.14 -8.44 15.46
C LEU A 197 -5.90 -8.53 14.13
N GLN A 198 -6.86 -9.43 13.99
CA GLN A 198 -7.70 -9.50 12.79
C GLN A 198 -8.51 -8.23 12.57
N ALA A 199 -9.08 -7.64 13.63
CA ALA A 199 -9.78 -6.36 13.55
C ALA A 199 -8.83 -5.23 13.11
N TRP A 200 -7.62 -5.18 13.67
CA TRP A 200 -6.58 -4.23 13.26
C TRP A 200 -6.20 -4.38 11.78
N LEU A 201 -5.91 -5.60 11.34
CA LEU A 201 -5.57 -5.90 9.95
C LEU A 201 -6.72 -5.57 9.00
N GLY A 202 -7.97 -5.84 9.40
CA GLY A 202 -9.17 -5.46 8.66
C GLY A 202 -9.28 -3.94 8.51
N GLY A 203 -8.98 -3.18 9.57
CA GLY A 203 -8.94 -1.72 9.53
C GLY A 203 -7.85 -1.19 8.59
N LEU A 204 -6.64 -1.72 8.66
CA LEU A 204 -5.55 -1.37 7.72
C LEU A 204 -5.93 -1.69 6.28
N PHE A 205 -6.56 -2.84 6.06
CA PHE A 205 -6.99 -3.27 4.74
C PHE A 205 -8.08 -2.37 4.17
N ALA A 206 -9.10 -2.01 4.97
CA ALA A 206 -10.16 -1.09 4.57
C ALA A 206 -9.61 0.31 4.26
N LEU A 207 -8.74 0.85 5.12
CA LEU A 207 -8.05 2.11 4.89
C LEU A 207 -7.27 2.10 3.57
N SER A 208 -6.57 1.00 3.29
CA SER A 208 -5.77 0.84 2.07
C SER A 208 -6.64 0.78 0.82
N LEU A 209 -7.75 0.03 0.85
CA LEU A 209 -8.68 -0.02 -0.28
C LEU A 209 -9.31 1.35 -0.54
N TYR A 210 -9.69 2.06 0.52
CA TYR A 210 -10.21 3.42 0.43
C TYR A 210 -9.20 4.38 -0.22
N ALA A 211 -7.96 4.34 0.25
CA ALA A 211 -6.90 5.18 -0.28
C ALA A 211 -6.55 4.82 -1.73
N ILE A 212 -6.40 3.52 -2.05
CA ILE A 212 -6.15 3.04 -3.42
C ILE A 212 -7.26 3.50 -4.37
N PHE A 213 -8.53 3.35 -3.98
CA PHE A 213 -9.65 3.75 -4.82
C PHE A 213 -9.58 5.24 -5.16
N HIS A 214 -9.43 6.10 -4.15
CA HIS A 214 -9.36 7.55 -4.38
C HIS A 214 -8.08 7.98 -5.11
N THR A 215 -6.97 7.28 -4.89
CA THR A 215 -5.74 7.51 -5.64
C THR A 215 -5.92 7.18 -7.11
N ALA A 216 -6.48 6.01 -7.42
CA ALA A 216 -6.75 5.57 -8.78
C ALA A 216 -7.80 6.44 -9.48
N TYR A 217 -8.82 6.89 -8.75
CA TYR A 217 -9.93 7.66 -9.27
C TYR A 217 -9.57 9.12 -9.59
N SER A 218 -8.70 9.74 -8.78
CA SER A 218 -8.45 11.18 -8.84
C SER A 218 -7.07 11.56 -9.40
N PHE A 219 -6.04 10.72 -9.29
CA PHE A 219 -4.66 11.19 -9.51
C PHE A 219 -3.95 10.53 -10.68
N HIS A 220 -4.42 9.35 -11.10
CA HIS A 220 -3.73 8.56 -12.11
C HIS A 220 -4.68 8.12 -13.22
N SER A 221 -4.13 7.98 -14.41
CA SER A 221 -4.79 7.41 -15.57
C SER A 221 -4.98 5.90 -15.42
N LEU A 222 -5.89 5.34 -16.23
CA LEU A 222 -6.11 3.89 -16.29
C LEU A 222 -4.80 3.10 -16.48
N TRP A 223 -3.89 3.59 -17.34
CA TRP A 223 -2.69 2.82 -17.65
C TRP A 223 -1.67 2.83 -16.53
N GLU A 224 -1.50 3.97 -15.86
CA GLU A 224 -0.69 4.09 -14.66
C GLU A 224 -1.20 3.18 -13.54
N ASN A 225 -2.51 3.16 -13.34
CA ASN A 225 -3.17 2.30 -12.38
C ASN A 225 -2.94 0.80 -12.66
N VAL A 226 -3.05 0.38 -13.92
CA VAL A 226 -2.80 -1.02 -14.31
C VAL A 226 -1.33 -1.38 -14.16
N VAL A 227 -0.40 -0.49 -14.54
CA VAL A 227 1.04 -0.71 -14.33
C VAL A 227 1.38 -0.80 -12.85
N ALA A 228 0.83 0.08 -12.01
CA ALA A 228 1.00 0.03 -10.56
C ALA A 228 0.49 -1.29 -9.96
N LEU A 229 -0.68 -1.75 -10.41
CA LEU A 229 -1.22 -3.04 -10.01
C LEU A 229 -0.27 -4.17 -10.44
N ALA A 230 0.19 -4.18 -11.70
CA ALA A 230 1.12 -5.19 -12.18
C ALA A 230 2.40 -5.24 -11.35
N ILE A 231 3.03 -4.09 -11.08
CA ILE A 231 4.23 -3.97 -10.24
C ILE A 231 3.96 -4.51 -8.83
N GLY A 232 2.92 -4.03 -8.16
CA GLY A 232 2.58 -4.46 -6.80
C GLY A 232 2.31 -5.97 -6.72
N GLN A 233 1.66 -6.53 -7.75
CA GLN A 233 1.35 -7.95 -7.82
C GLN A 233 2.58 -8.81 -8.09
N SER A 234 3.34 -8.51 -9.16
CA SER A 234 4.48 -9.33 -9.58
C SER A 234 5.69 -9.21 -8.66
N CYS A 235 5.94 -8.00 -8.12
CA CYS A 235 7.15 -7.74 -7.34
C CYS A 235 6.96 -7.96 -5.84
N VAL A 236 5.71 -7.96 -5.33
CA VAL A 236 5.44 -8.06 -3.88
C VAL A 236 4.43 -9.14 -3.55
N MET A 237 3.17 -8.99 -3.97
CA MET A 237 2.10 -9.88 -3.51
C MET A 237 2.33 -11.34 -3.91
N PHE A 238 2.72 -11.59 -5.16
CA PHE A 238 2.96 -12.94 -5.65
C PHE A 238 4.20 -13.59 -5.00
N PRO A 239 5.39 -12.96 -4.96
CA PRO A 239 6.52 -13.50 -4.22
C PRO A 239 6.21 -13.80 -2.75
N LEU A 240 5.50 -12.90 -2.07
CA LEU A 240 5.13 -13.10 -0.67
C LEU A 240 4.07 -14.20 -0.49
N PHE A 241 3.17 -14.38 -1.46
CA PHE A 241 2.28 -15.54 -1.51
C PHE A 241 3.08 -16.84 -1.63
N LEU A 242 4.09 -16.90 -2.50
CA LEU A 242 4.97 -18.08 -2.65
C LEU A 242 5.74 -18.40 -1.36
N VAL A 243 6.24 -17.38 -0.65
CA VAL A 243 6.81 -17.51 0.71
C VAL A 243 5.79 -18.16 1.64
N SER A 244 4.55 -17.67 1.64
CA SER A 244 3.49 -18.15 2.53
C SER A 244 3.02 -19.58 2.25
N GLU A 245 3.31 -20.10 1.06
CA GLU A 245 2.97 -21.45 0.62
C GLU A 245 4.18 -22.39 0.59
N ASP A 246 5.34 -21.97 1.12
CA ASP A 246 6.59 -22.75 1.12
C ASP A 246 7.06 -23.16 -0.29
N GLN A 247 6.73 -22.36 -1.32
CA GLN A 247 7.01 -22.69 -2.73
C GLN A 247 8.35 -22.14 -3.23
N LEU A 248 9.01 -21.27 -2.46
CA LEU A 248 10.33 -20.79 -2.80
C LEU A 248 11.41 -21.80 -2.39
N PRO A 249 12.48 -21.98 -3.19
CA PRO A 249 13.58 -22.90 -2.85
C PRO A 249 14.43 -22.40 -1.68
N LEU A 250 14.18 -21.19 -1.17
CA LEU A 250 14.92 -20.54 -0.10
C LEU A 250 14.45 -21.04 1.26
N SER A 251 15.22 -21.93 1.89
CA SER A 251 14.89 -22.57 3.17
C SER A 251 14.62 -21.59 4.32
N TRP A 252 15.26 -20.42 4.29
CA TRP A 252 15.10 -19.36 5.30
C TRP A 252 13.83 -18.50 5.11
N LEU A 253 13.16 -18.61 3.96
CA LEU A 253 11.87 -17.95 3.66
C LEU A 253 10.66 -18.90 3.80
N ARG A 254 10.84 -20.06 4.42
CA ARG A 254 9.70 -20.94 4.70
C ARG A 254 8.78 -20.33 5.74
N LEU A 255 7.48 -20.51 5.58
CA LEU A 255 6.45 -20.04 6.50
C LEU A 255 6.72 -20.52 7.94
N ASP A 256 7.27 -21.72 8.12
CA ASP A 256 7.61 -22.27 9.44
C ASP A 256 8.63 -21.43 10.23
N GLN A 257 9.43 -20.61 9.53
CA GLN A 257 10.38 -19.66 10.12
C GLN A 257 9.68 -18.45 10.76
N PHE A 258 8.42 -18.20 10.38
CA PHE A 258 7.62 -17.07 10.87
C PHE A 258 6.55 -17.50 11.90
N LEU A 259 6.45 -18.81 12.19
CA LEU A 259 5.51 -19.36 13.16
C LEU A 259 6.17 -19.66 14.51
N ALA A 260 5.51 -19.24 15.58
CA ALA A 260 6.01 -19.43 16.93
C ALA A 260 5.98 -20.91 17.37
N LYS A 261 5.08 -21.72 16.81
CA LYS A 261 5.03 -23.18 16.98
C LYS A 261 5.10 -23.87 15.62
N ARG A 262 5.94 -24.91 15.45
CA ARG A 262 5.92 -25.73 14.22
C ARG A 262 4.58 -26.43 14.12
N ARG A 263 4.06 -26.56 12.89
CA ARG A 263 3.07 -27.58 12.60
C ARG A 263 3.72 -28.93 12.86
N VAL A 264 3.13 -29.71 13.77
CA VAL A 264 3.37 -31.15 13.78
C VAL A 264 2.69 -31.65 12.51
N LYS A 265 3.48 -32.25 11.61
CA LYS A 265 2.94 -32.88 10.40
C LYS A 265 2.12 -34.09 10.77
#